data_AF-A0A9P4MQR6-F1
#
_entry.id   AF-A0A9P4MQR6-F1
#
_cell.length_a   1.000
_cell.length_b   1.000
_cell.length_c   1.000
_cell.angle_alpha   90.00
_cell.angle_beta   90.00
_cell.angle_gamma   90.00
#
_symmetry.space_group_name_H-M   'P 1'
#
loop_
_entity.id
_entity.type
_entity.pdbx_description
1 polymer ?
#
loop_
_entity_poly.entity_id
_entity_poly.type
_entity_poly.pdbx_seq_one_letter_code
_entity_poly.pdbx_strand_id
1 'polypeptide(L)'
;PTCPLHSSTCPAISGPRSFHTSSHDRSSSPQYSYHVAASYSSKADHFDAERNLYTSSVFDPIEAEHTSLEKCKAALDRRKRAESGQDSFFYSQVGTTGATAFGVADGVGGWTESGIDPADFAHGLCEYMACAARMWPKGTKTNSLHPKDLLQVGYDQVQKDASIVGGGSTACLAVAEPDGKVEVANLGDSGFMHLGLNAVRHFTQPQTHEFNMPYQMSKIPQRMRVQMAIFGSTSASDMPKDSNVTHHHVQHGDVLVFATDGVWDNLFPQDVLSIVSRAMVRLGAWVEKGNAMAVSERLYELTQADRDGKADIESLQAKIAVAIAKEAKVTGLDPRRNGPFAREVKKYFPHENYWGGKPDDIAAVVAVVVD
;
A
#
# COMPACT_ATOMS: atom_id res chain seq x y z
N PRO A 1 49.95 -45.30 8.41
CA PRO A 1 50.26 -46.13 7.22
C PRO A 1 49.01 -46.25 6.32
N THR A 2 48.95 -45.33 5.36
CA THR A 2 48.36 -45.44 4.01
C THR A 2 47.31 -46.52 3.76
N CYS A 3 46.08 -46.07 3.46
CA CYS A 3 45.13 -46.84 2.68
C CYS A 3 45.12 -46.29 1.24
N PRO A 4 45.51 -47.06 0.21
CA PRO A 4 45.23 -46.73 -1.16
C PRO A 4 44.08 -47.60 -1.72
N LEU A 5 43.27 -46.93 -2.54
CA LEU A 5 42.26 -47.47 -3.44
C LEU A 5 42.90 -48.43 -4.46
N HIS A 6 42.23 -49.54 -4.83
CA HIS A 6 41.41 -49.65 -6.05
C HIS A 6 41.07 -51.10 -6.42
N SER A 7 40.00 -51.18 -7.22
CA SER A 7 39.66 -52.17 -8.27
C SER A 7 38.84 -53.41 -7.91
N SER A 8 37.52 -53.26 -8.14
CA SER A 8 36.75 -53.92 -9.21
C SER A 8 36.78 -55.46 -9.34
N THR A 9 35.60 -56.07 -9.16
CA THR A 9 34.99 -57.21 -9.88
C THR A 9 33.72 -57.57 -9.07
N CYS A 10 32.53 -57.90 -9.56
CA CYS A 10 32.05 -58.53 -10.78
C CYS A 10 30.49 -58.34 -10.84
N PRO A 11 29.74 -58.92 -11.81
CA PRO A 11 28.60 -58.29 -12.45
C PRO A 11 27.22 -58.94 -12.21
N ALA A 12 26.22 -58.33 -12.84
CA ALA A 12 24.94 -58.88 -13.31
C ALA A 12 23.81 -59.07 -12.28
N ILE A 13 22.65 -58.43 -12.54
CA ILE A 13 21.55 -59.02 -13.33
C ILE A 13 20.45 -57.93 -13.48
N SER A 14 20.06 -57.71 -14.74
CA SER A 14 19.01 -56.81 -15.17
C SER A 14 17.62 -57.36 -14.81
N GLY A 15 16.80 -56.53 -14.15
CA GLY A 15 15.35 -56.69 -14.09
C GLY A 15 14.70 -55.31 -14.17
N PRO A 16 13.69 -55.08 -15.03
CA PRO A 16 13.04 -53.78 -15.11
C PRO A 16 12.15 -53.63 -13.86
N ARG A 17 12.61 -52.87 -12.87
CA ARG A 17 11.72 -52.34 -11.84
C ARG A 17 10.94 -51.20 -12.47
N SER A 18 9.67 -51.44 -12.73
CA SER A 18 8.69 -50.39 -13.00
C SER A 18 8.60 -49.50 -11.77
N PHE A 19 9.28 -48.36 -11.79
CA PHE A 19 9.04 -47.30 -10.83
C PHE A 19 7.75 -46.62 -11.26
N HIS A 20 6.66 -46.94 -10.56
CA HIS A 20 5.45 -46.14 -10.63
C HIS A 20 5.77 -44.76 -10.06
N THR A 21 6.02 -43.81 -10.95
CA THR A 21 5.95 -42.39 -10.59
C THR A 21 4.46 -42.13 -10.35
N SER A 22 4.07 -41.94 -9.10
CA SER A 22 2.80 -41.26 -8.82
C SER A 22 2.88 -39.93 -9.58
N SER A 23 1.99 -39.75 -10.55
CA SER A 23 1.73 -38.46 -11.15
C SER A 23 1.36 -37.53 -9.99
N HIS A 24 2.30 -36.68 -9.58
CA HIS A 24 1.94 -35.47 -8.88
C HIS A 24 1.06 -34.72 -9.87
N ASP A 25 -0.25 -34.74 -9.64
CA ASP A 25 -1.13 -33.70 -10.13
C ASP A 25 -0.41 -32.40 -9.85
N ARG A 26 -0.06 -31.68 -10.91
CA ARG A 26 0.36 -30.29 -10.80
C ARG A 26 -0.87 -29.56 -10.28
N SER A 27 -1.04 -29.55 -8.95
CA SER A 27 -1.87 -28.56 -8.29
C SER A 27 -1.46 -27.23 -8.88
N SER A 28 -2.36 -26.59 -9.63
CA SER A 28 -2.16 -25.20 -10.02
C SER A 28 -1.82 -24.42 -8.75
N SER A 29 -0.82 -23.55 -8.81
CA SER A 29 -0.60 -22.59 -7.72
C SER A 29 -1.93 -21.88 -7.41
N PRO A 30 -2.26 -21.63 -6.13
CA PRO A 30 -3.47 -20.88 -5.78
C PRO A 30 -3.49 -19.54 -6.51
N GLN A 31 -4.67 -19.11 -6.94
CA GLN A 31 -4.86 -17.88 -7.70
C GLN A 31 -5.64 -16.88 -6.84
N TYR A 32 -4.91 -15.98 -6.21
CA TYR A 32 -5.50 -14.99 -5.35
C TYR A 32 -6.05 -13.78 -6.10
N SER A 33 -7.17 -13.28 -5.58
CA SER A 33 -7.74 -11.97 -5.87
C SER A 33 -7.62 -11.06 -4.65
N TYR A 34 -7.50 -9.75 -4.90
CA TYR A 34 -7.26 -8.73 -3.88
C TYR A 34 -8.44 -7.78 -3.84
N HIS A 35 -9.26 -7.87 -2.79
CA HIS A 35 -10.42 -7.02 -2.61
C HIS A 35 -10.04 -5.76 -1.85
N VAL A 36 -9.98 -4.64 -2.57
CA VAL A 36 -9.42 -3.38 -2.06
C VAL A 36 -10.52 -2.36 -1.78
N ALA A 37 -10.40 -1.67 -0.64
CA ALA A 37 -11.14 -0.44 -0.35
C ALA A 37 -10.22 0.56 0.36
N ALA A 38 -10.58 1.84 0.29
CA ALA A 38 -9.86 2.89 1.00
C ALA A 38 -10.81 3.75 1.84
N SER A 39 -10.31 4.28 2.95
CA SER A 39 -11.00 5.28 3.75
C SER A 39 -10.04 6.39 4.15
N TYR A 40 -10.53 7.62 4.20
CA TYR A 40 -9.68 8.81 4.31
C TYR A 40 -10.37 9.95 5.06
N SER A 41 -9.62 10.89 5.62
CA SER A 41 -10.18 12.08 6.25
C SER A 41 -9.16 13.20 6.30
N SER A 42 -9.52 14.37 5.75
CA SER A 42 -8.75 15.60 5.95
C SER A 42 -8.63 15.94 7.44
N LYS A 43 -7.50 16.50 7.86
CA LYS A 43 -7.25 16.94 9.25
C LYS A 43 -8.25 17.98 9.71
N ALA A 44 -8.75 18.82 8.80
CA ALA A 44 -9.69 19.90 9.10
C ALA A 44 -11.14 19.42 9.23
N ASP A 45 -11.49 18.27 8.66
CA ASP A 45 -12.88 17.83 8.53
C ASP A 45 -13.29 16.83 9.63
N HIS A 46 -14.60 16.68 9.82
CA HIS A 46 -15.15 15.61 10.63
C HIS A 46 -15.21 14.30 9.82
N PHE A 47 -15.00 13.16 10.50
CA PHE A 47 -15.12 11.85 9.87
C PHE A 47 -16.59 11.44 9.68
N ASP A 48 -16.95 11.11 8.45
CA ASP A 48 -18.23 10.58 8.02
C ASP A 48 -18.00 9.26 7.26
N ALA A 49 -18.43 8.14 7.83
CA ALA A 49 -18.13 6.81 7.31
C ALA A 49 -18.63 6.55 5.87
N GLU A 50 -19.70 7.21 5.44
CA GLU A 50 -20.27 7.03 4.11
C GLU A 50 -19.53 7.88 3.08
N ARG A 51 -19.18 9.13 3.44
CA ARG A 51 -18.48 10.06 2.55
C ARG A 51 -16.98 9.82 2.47
N ASN A 52 -16.41 9.27 3.53
CA ASN A 52 -14.99 9.01 3.67
C ASN A 52 -14.61 7.58 3.25
N LEU A 53 -15.38 6.98 2.36
CA LEU A 53 -15.15 5.64 1.81
C LEU A 53 -14.95 5.72 0.29
N TYR A 54 -13.97 4.99 -0.20
CA TYR A 54 -13.73 4.80 -1.63
C TYR A 54 -13.67 3.31 -1.96
N THR A 55 -14.68 2.85 -2.73
CA THR A 55 -14.81 1.47 -3.22
C THR A 55 -14.96 1.40 -4.74
N SER A 56 -14.54 2.45 -5.47
CA SER A 56 -14.64 2.49 -6.93
C SER A 56 -14.10 1.21 -7.58
N SER A 57 -14.72 0.79 -8.68
CA SER A 57 -14.37 -0.47 -9.35
C SER A 57 -12.90 -0.49 -9.75
N VAL A 58 -12.25 -1.62 -9.46
CA VAL A 58 -10.93 -1.93 -10.02
C VAL A 58 -11.11 -1.95 -11.53
N PHE A 59 -10.55 -0.95 -12.21
CA PHE A 59 -10.55 -0.71 -13.65
C PHE A 59 -10.98 -1.89 -14.56
N ASP A 60 -11.92 -1.64 -15.48
CA ASP A 60 -12.30 -2.59 -16.54
C ASP A 60 -11.42 -2.38 -17.79
N PRO A 61 -10.55 -3.35 -18.15
CA PRO A 61 -9.69 -3.24 -19.33
C PRO A 61 -10.46 -3.26 -20.66
N ILE A 62 -11.71 -3.72 -20.70
CA ILE A 62 -12.54 -3.81 -21.91
C ILE A 62 -13.00 -2.41 -22.36
N GLU A 63 -13.19 -1.48 -21.41
CA GLU A 63 -13.71 -0.13 -21.68
C GLU A 63 -12.59 0.93 -21.91
N ALA A 64 -11.32 0.51 -21.86
CA ALA A 64 -10.20 1.44 -21.78
C ALA A 64 -9.62 1.85 -23.15
N GLU A 65 -10.10 2.96 -23.71
CA GLU A 65 -9.60 3.54 -24.97
C GLU A 65 -8.31 4.39 -24.83
N HIS A 66 -7.68 4.45 -23.65
CA HIS A 66 -6.54 5.34 -23.46
C HIS A 66 -5.28 4.83 -24.19
N THR A 67 -4.78 5.69 -25.10
CA THR A 67 -3.60 5.41 -25.94
C THR A 67 -2.28 5.89 -25.34
N SER A 68 -2.30 6.73 -24.30
CA SER A 68 -1.11 7.22 -23.59
C SER A 68 -1.42 7.56 -22.12
N LEU A 69 -0.37 7.68 -21.29
CA LEU A 69 -0.49 8.05 -19.87
C LEU A 69 -1.11 9.45 -19.70
N GLU A 70 -0.73 10.38 -20.56
CA GLU A 70 -1.22 11.76 -20.54
C GLU A 70 -2.71 11.82 -20.83
N LYS A 71 -3.21 10.99 -21.76
CA LYS A 71 -4.65 10.89 -22.05
C LYS A 71 -5.42 10.25 -20.90
N CYS A 72 -4.86 9.21 -20.27
CA CYS A 72 -5.45 8.61 -19.07
C CYS A 72 -5.56 9.65 -17.96
N LYS A 73 -4.47 10.38 -17.68
CA LYS A 73 -4.44 11.46 -16.68
C LYS A 73 -5.41 12.60 -17.00
N ALA A 74 -5.49 13.03 -18.26
CA ALA A 74 -6.37 14.12 -18.70
C ALA A 74 -7.86 13.76 -18.63
N ALA A 75 -8.21 12.47 -18.64
CA ALA A 75 -9.58 12.00 -18.45
C ALA A 75 -10.04 12.07 -16.98
N LEU A 76 -9.11 12.21 -16.03
CA LEU A 76 -9.42 12.33 -14.61
C LEU A 76 -9.81 13.76 -14.26
N ASP A 77 -10.98 13.93 -13.66
CA ASP A 77 -11.44 15.24 -13.15
C ASP A 77 -10.88 15.47 -11.74
N ARG A 78 -9.99 16.46 -11.61
CA ARG A 78 -9.40 16.86 -10.32
C ARG A 78 -10.44 17.18 -9.25
N ARG A 79 -11.63 17.66 -9.64
CA ARG A 79 -12.73 17.98 -8.70
C ARG A 79 -13.42 16.74 -8.12
N LYS A 80 -13.12 15.56 -8.67
CA LYS A 80 -13.59 14.26 -8.17
C LYS A 80 -12.54 13.54 -7.33
N ARG A 81 -11.41 14.18 -7.02
CA ARG A 81 -10.45 13.65 -6.05
C ARG A 81 -11.13 13.45 -4.71
N ALA A 82 -10.67 12.44 -3.98
CA ALA A 82 -11.08 12.25 -2.59
C ALA A 82 -10.72 13.51 -1.78
N GLU A 83 -11.62 13.91 -0.87
CA GLU A 83 -11.38 15.02 0.07
C GLU A 83 -10.49 14.52 1.24
N SER A 84 -9.31 14.01 0.90
CA SER A 84 -8.32 13.43 1.83
C SER A 84 -7.29 14.43 2.34
N GLY A 85 -7.55 15.74 2.15
CA GLY A 85 -6.59 16.78 2.50
C GLY A 85 -5.35 16.71 1.60
N GLN A 86 -4.17 16.54 2.20
CA GLN A 86 -2.90 16.42 1.47
C GLN A 86 -2.53 14.97 1.14
N ASP A 87 -3.28 14.01 1.68
CA ASP A 87 -3.12 12.60 1.40
C ASP A 87 -3.77 12.20 0.07
N SER A 88 -3.27 11.12 -0.51
CA SER A 88 -3.85 10.46 -1.67
C SER A 88 -3.64 8.95 -1.60
N PHE A 89 -4.41 8.22 -2.41
CA PHE A 89 -4.31 6.78 -2.54
C PHE A 89 -4.75 6.35 -3.93
N PHE A 90 -4.44 5.10 -4.28
CA PHE A 90 -4.97 4.48 -5.49
C PHE A 90 -5.06 2.96 -5.33
N TYR A 91 -5.88 2.35 -6.18
CA TYR A 91 -5.75 0.94 -6.51
C TYR A 91 -6.26 0.69 -7.94
N SER A 92 -5.67 -0.30 -8.60
CA SER A 92 -5.96 -0.63 -9.99
C SER A 92 -5.52 -2.05 -10.34
N GLN A 93 -6.18 -2.67 -11.33
CA GLN A 93 -5.65 -3.84 -12.00
C GLN A 93 -4.39 -3.45 -12.79
N VAL A 94 -3.48 -4.40 -12.92
CA VAL A 94 -2.28 -4.28 -13.74
C VAL A 94 -2.56 -4.90 -15.10
N GLY A 95 -2.94 -4.06 -16.06
CA GLY A 95 -3.32 -4.49 -17.41
C GLY A 95 -4.33 -5.64 -17.37
N THR A 96 -3.99 -6.74 -18.06
CA THR A 96 -4.78 -7.99 -18.07
C THR A 96 -4.04 -9.14 -17.36
N THR A 97 -3.11 -8.83 -16.45
CA THR A 97 -2.22 -9.83 -15.82
C THR A 97 -2.88 -10.58 -14.65
N GLY A 98 -3.98 -10.06 -14.11
CA GLY A 98 -4.58 -10.52 -12.87
C GLY A 98 -3.95 -9.90 -11.61
N ALA A 99 -2.78 -9.27 -11.72
CA ALA A 99 -2.16 -8.56 -10.62
C ALA A 99 -2.91 -7.26 -10.26
N THR A 100 -2.80 -6.83 -9.01
CA THR A 100 -3.40 -5.59 -8.50
C THR A 100 -2.31 -4.69 -7.93
N ALA A 101 -2.32 -3.41 -8.29
CA ALA A 101 -1.44 -2.39 -7.73
C ALA A 101 -2.25 -1.43 -6.86
N PHE A 102 -1.74 -1.10 -5.68
CA PHE A 102 -2.42 -0.21 -4.74
C PHE A 102 -1.45 0.41 -3.76
N GLY A 103 -1.82 1.53 -3.16
CA GLY A 103 -0.97 2.22 -2.20
C GLY A 103 -1.50 3.59 -1.81
N VAL A 104 -0.71 4.24 -0.97
CA VAL A 104 -0.95 5.58 -0.41
C VAL A 104 0.22 6.51 -0.73
N ALA A 105 -0.05 7.80 -0.72
CA ALA A 105 0.92 8.87 -0.81
C ALA A 105 0.48 10.01 0.11
N ASP A 106 1.39 10.56 0.90
CA ASP A 106 1.12 11.69 1.78
C ASP A 106 1.92 12.90 1.29
N GLY A 107 1.20 13.98 0.99
CA GLY A 107 1.77 15.24 0.54
C GLY A 107 2.34 16.05 1.71
N VAL A 108 3.66 16.29 1.67
CA VAL A 108 4.38 16.91 2.78
C VAL A 108 3.91 18.34 3.03
N GLY A 109 3.31 18.58 4.20
CA GLY A 109 2.66 19.84 4.56
C GLY A 109 3.55 21.09 4.52
N GLY A 110 4.87 20.96 4.67
CA GLY A 110 5.83 22.08 4.66
C GLY A 110 5.82 22.91 3.36
N TRP A 111 5.36 22.35 2.24
CA TRP A 111 5.24 23.07 0.98
C TRP A 111 4.18 24.18 0.99
N THR A 112 3.22 24.11 1.91
CA THR A 112 2.18 25.15 2.08
C THR A 112 2.78 26.51 2.44
N GLU A 113 3.88 26.55 3.18
CA GLU A 113 4.62 27.78 3.52
C GLU A 113 5.20 28.49 2.30
N SER A 114 5.43 27.73 1.21
CA SER A 114 5.88 28.24 -0.08
C SER A 114 4.73 28.55 -1.05
N GLY A 115 3.48 28.51 -0.57
CA GLY A 115 2.28 28.73 -1.39
C GLY A 115 2.00 27.61 -2.39
N ILE A 116 2.49 26.40 -2.10
CA ILE A 116 2.32 25.21 -2.94
C ILE A 116 1.44 24.22 -2.20
N ASP A 117 0.40 23.75 -2.89
CA ASP A 117 -0.50 22.72 -2.37
C ASP A 117 0.15 21.33 -2.50
N PRO A 118 0.48 20.63 -1.40
CA PRO A 118 1.05 19.28 -1.46
C PRO A 118 0.10 18.25 -2.06
N ALA A 119 -1.22 18.48 -1.96
CA ALA A 119 -2.23 17.57 -2.48
C ALA A 119 -2.08 17.36 -4.00
N ASP A 120 -1.67 18.40 -4.73
CA ASP A 120 -1.46 18.29 -6.18
C ASP A 120 -0.34 17.31 -6.54
N PHE A 121 0.72 17.23 -5.72
CA PHE A 121 1.79 16.25 -5.90
C PHE A 121 1.31 14.84 -5.55
N ALA A 122 0.75 14.65 -4.35
CA ALA A 122 0.34 13.33 -3.87
C ALA A 122 -0.75 12.70 -4.76
N HIS A 123 -1.79 13.46 -5.10
CA HIS A 123 -2.82 13.00 -6.03
C HIS A 123 -2.28 12.79 -7.44
N GLY A 124 -1.44 13.71 -7.95
CA GLY A 124 -0.81 13.54 -9.25
C GLY A 124 -0.01 12.24 -9.34
N LEU A 125 0.77 11.93 -8.30
CA LEU A 125 1.55 10.71 -8.18
C LEU A 125 0.65 9.46 -8.24
N CYS A 126 -0.38 9.37 -7.39
CA CYS A 126 -1.34 8.27 -7.38
C CYS A 126 -2.08 8.10 -8.71
N GLU A 127 -2.52 9.20 -9.32
CA GLU A 127 -3.22 9.20 -10.61
C GLU A 127 -2.34 8.66 -11.74
N TYR A 128 -1.07 9.08 -11.80
CA TYR A 128 -0.13 8.57 -12.80
C TYR A 128 0.26 7.10 -12.55
N MET A 129 0.45 6.68 -11.30
CA MET A 129 0.71 5.28 -10.95
C MET A 129 -0.48 4.39 -11.33
N ALA A 130 -1.72 4.82 -11.05
CA ALA A 130 -2.92 4.10 -11.47
C ALA A 130 -3.01 3.99 -13.00
N CYS A 131 -2.80 5.09 -13.73
CA CYS A 131 -2.77 5.06 -15.19
C CYS A 131 -1.68 4.14 -15.74
N ALA A 132 -0.48 4.13 -15.14
CA ALA A 132 0.61 3.26 -15.54
C ALA A 132 0.30 1.77 -15.30
N ALA A 133 -0.29 1.43 -14.15
CA ALA A 133 -0.73 0.07 -13.86
C ALA A 133 -1.76 -0.42 -14.89
N ARG A 134 -2.78 0.38 -15.20
CA ARG A 134 -3.84 0.06 -16.18
C ARG A 134 -3.30 -0.21 -17.58
N MET A 135 -2.26 0.50 -17.97
CA MET A 135 -1.70 0.45 -19.31
C MET A 135 -0.65 -0.66 -19.50
N TRP A 136 -0.27 -1.37 -18.43
CA TRP A 136 0.69 -2.46 -18.50
C TRP A 136 0.22 -3.57 -19.47
N PRO A 137 1.10 -4.23 -20.26
CA PRO A 137 2.56 -4.06 -20.35
C PRO A 137 3.02 -3.10 -21.47
N LYS A 138 2.15 -2.23 -22.01
CA LYS A 138 2.42 -1.47 -23.25
C LYS A 138 3.81 -0.82 -23.26
N GLY A 139 4.67 -1.27 -24.16
CA GLY A 139 6.01 -0.72 -24.38
C GLY A 139 7.14 -1.38 -23.57
N THR A 140 6.86 -2.41 -22.78
CA THR A 140 7.88 -3.13 -21.99
C THR A 140 8.12 -4.55 -22.52
N LYS A 141 9.33 -5.07 -22.29
CA LYS A 141 9.71 -6.46 -22.61
C LYS A 141 9.65 -7.37 -21.38
N THR A 142 9.23 -6.84 -20.22
CA THR A 142 9.22 -7.57 -18.95
C THR A 142 7.83 -8.12 -18.68
N ASN A 143 7.77 -9.27 -18.01
CA ASN A 143 6.50 -9.93 -17.69
C ASN A 143 5.97 -9.56 -16.30
N SER A 144 6.79 -8.92 -15.46
CA SER A 144 6.44 -8.46 -14.12
C SER A 144 6.58 -6.93 -14.03
N LEU A 145 5.66 -6.33 -13.29
CA LEU A 145 5.69 -4.91 -12.93
C LEU A 145 6.09 -4.80 -11.46
N HIS A 146 7.16 -4.07 -11.16
CA HIS A 146 7.57 -3.85 -9.78
C HIS A 146 6.98 -2.52 -9.25
N PRO A 147 6.66 -2.41 -7.94
CA PRO A 147 6.12 -1.17 -7.37
C PRO A 147 7.07 0.02 -7.53
N LYS A 148 8.39 -0.20 -7.55
CA LYS A 148 9.37 0.86 -7.85
C LYS A 148 9.28 1.36 -9.29
N ASP A 149 8.91 0.51 -10.25
CA ASP A 149 8.72 0.94 -11.64
C ASP A 149 7.52 1.87 -11.74
N LEU A 150 6.41 1.52 -11.07
CA LEU A 150 5.24 2.41 -10.97
C LEU A 150 5.59 3.74 -10.32
N LEU A 151 6.29 3.70 -9.18
CA LEU A 151 6.71 4.90 -8.47
C LEU A 151 7.61 5.79 -9.34
N GLN A 152 8.54 5.19 -10.09
CA GLN A 152 9.41 5.90 -11.01
C GLN A 152 8.62 6.56 -12.14
N VAL A 153 7.70 5.84 -12.77
CA VAL A 153 6.83 6.39 -13.83
C VAL A 153 5.97 7.53 -13.27
N GLY A 154 5.36 7.34 -12.10
CA GLY A 154 4.54 8.35 -11.43
C GLY A 154 5.34 9.63 -11.17
N TYR A 155 6.51 9.49 -10.55
CA TYR A 155 7.37 10.63 -10.23
C TYR A 155 7.86 11.36 -11.50
N ASP A 156 8.32 10.63 -12.52
CA ASP A 156 8.77 11.22 -13.77
C ASP A 156 7.67 12.01 -14.48
N GLN A 157 6.42 11.55 -14.39
CA GLN A 157 5.27 12.25 -14.96
C GLN A 157 4.87 13.47 -14.14
N VAL A 158 4.88 13.39 -12.81
CA VAL A 158 4.69 14.54 -11.92
C VAL A 158 5.71 15.64 -12.22
N GLN A 159 6.98 15.29 -12.45
CA GLN A 159 8.02 16.27 -12.81
C GLN A 159 7.73 16.99 -14.13
N LYS A 160 7.14 16.30 -15.10
CA LYS A 160 6.80 16.86 -16.43
C LYS A 160 5.48 17.61 -16.46
N ASP A 161 4.54 17.28 -15.58
CA ASP A 161 3.19 17.86 -15.57
C ASP A 161 3.22 19.33 -15.14
N ALA A 162 3.05 20.25 -16.09
CA ALA A 162 3.02 21.68 -15.84
C ALA A 162 1.86 22.12 -14.92
N SER A 163 0.82 21.29 -14.78
CA SER A 163 -0.31 21.56 -13.89
C SER A 163 -0.03 21.18 -12.43
N ILE A 164 1.12 20.58 -12.13
CA ILE A 164 1.64 20.37 -10.77
C ILE A 164 2.84 21.31 -10.61
N VAL A 165 2.65 22.42 -9.90
CA VAL A 165 3.65 23.49 -9.83
C VAL A 165 4.90 23.04 -9.06
N GLY A 166 4.69 22.37 -7.94
CA GLY A 166 5.71 21.85 -7.06
C GLY A 166 5.09 21.00 -5.96
N GLY A 167 5.87 20.64 -4.96
CA GLY A 167 5.40 19.85 -3.82
C GLY A 167 6.34 18.68 -3.53
N GLY A 168 6.02 17.92 -2.49
CA GLY A 168 6.71 16.69 -2.17
C GLY A 168 5.77 15.71 -1.51
N SER A 169 6.13 14.43 -1.56
CA SER A 169 5.28 13.36 -1.06
C SER A 169 6.08 12.15 -0.61
N THR A 170 5.60 11.50 0.44
CA THR A 170 5.93 10.10 0.78
C THR A 170 5.12 9.15 -0.11
N ALA A 171 5.47 7.87 -0.15
CA ALA A 171 4.68 6.86 -0.87
C ALA A 171 4.90 5.45 -0.30
N CYS A 172 3.82 4.69 -0.14
CA CYS A 172 3.86 3.26 0.17
C CYS A 172 2.91 2.50 -0.75
N LEU A 173 3.43 1.62 -1.60
CA LEU A 173 2.64 0.92 -2.61
C LEU A 173 3.10 -0.51 -2.85
N ALA A 174 2.18 -1.32 -3.35
CA ALA A 174 2.39 -2.71 -3.69
C ALA A 174 2.02 -3.02 -5.14
N VAL A 175 2.65 -4.07 -5.65
CA VAL A 175 2.11 -4.90 -6.74
C VAL A 175 1.91 -6.30 -6.18
N ALA A 176 0.67 -6.79 -6.28
CA ALA A 176 0.23 -8.05 -5.73
C ALA A 176 -0.17 -9.01 -6.85
N GLU A 177 0.59 -10.09 -7.00
CA GLU A 177 0.47 -11.07 -8.09
C GLU A 177 -0.59 -12.14 -7.76
N PRO A 178 -1.24 -12.75 -8.76
CA PRO A 178 -2.21 -13.82 -8.53
C PRO A 178 -1.62 -15.04 -7.83
N ASP A 179 -0.31 -15.28 -7.91
CA ASP A 179 0.34 -16.41 -7.23
C ASP A 179 0.63 -16.16 -5.73
N GLY A 180 0.18 -15.02 -5.20
CA GLY A 180 0.31 -14.64 -3.79
C GLY A 180 1.62 -13.93 -3.46
N LYS A 181 2.47 -13.65 -4.44
CA LYS A 181 3.64 -12.78 -4.23
C LYS A 181 3.18 -11.32 -4.17
N VAL A 182 3.60 -10.62 -3.12
CA VAL A 182 3.36 -9.19 -2.97
C VAL A 182 4.71 -8.50 -2.76
N GLU A 183 5.05 -7.60 -3.67
CA GLU A 183 6.20 -6.72 -3.51
C GLU A 183 5.71 -5.34 -3.08
N VAL A 184 6.37 -4.77 -2.06
CA VAL A 184 6.04 -3.46 -1.49
C VAL A 184 7.25 -2.55 -1.60
N ALA A 185 7.04 -1.33 -2.12
CA ALA A 185 8.00 -0.25 -2.05
C ALA A 185 7.49 0.82 -1.08
N ASN A 186 8.31 1.21 -0.12
CA ASN A 186 8.06 2.32 0.80
C ASN A 186 9.11 3.40 0.60
N LEU A 187 8.70 4.67 0.58
CA LEU A 187 9.54 5.86 0.64
C LEU A 187 8.90 6.85 1.62
N GLY A 188 9.52 7.05 2.78
CA GLY A 188 9.03 7.93 3.84
C GLY A 188 8.43 7.18 5.02
N ASP A 189 7.51 7.82 5.73
CA ASP A 189 6.84 7.35 6.96
C ASP A 189 5.35 6.99 6.78
N SER A 190 4.83 7.10 5.55
CA SER A 190 3.81 6.15 5.09
C SER A 190 4.30 4.71 5.32
N GLY A 191 3.38 3.75 5.33
CA GLY A 191 3.75 2.38 5.70
C GLY A 191 2.70 1.34 5.44
N PHE A 192 3.11 0.09 5.67
CA PHE A 192 2.33 -1.11 5.41
C PHE A 192 2.36 -2.08 6.60
N MET A 193 1.25 -2.78 6.79
CA MET A 193 1.08 -3.86 7.76
C MET A 193 0.48 -5.10 7.09
N HIS A 194 1.13 -6.26 7.27
CA HIS A 194 0.62 -7.58 6.85
C HIS A 194 0.05 -8.32 8.06
N LEU A 195 -1.23 -8.68 7.98
CA LEU A 195 -1.94 -9.41 9.01
C LEU A 195 -2.45 -10.75 8.48
N GLY A 196 -2.36 -11.80 9.29
CA GLY A 196 -2.92 -13.11 8.94
C GLY A 196 -3.32 -13.89 10.18
N LEU A 197 -4.61 -14.26 10.26
CA LEU A 197 -5.22 -15.04 11.36
C LEU A 197 -4.90 -14.48 12.76
N ASN A 198 -5.22 -13.20 12.98
CA ASN A 198 -5.01 -12.48 14.26
C ASN A 198 -3.52 -12.38 14.69
N ALA A 199 -2.60 -12.36 13.72
CA ALA A 199 -1.17 -12.14 13.97
C ALA A 199 -0.60 -11.07 13.04
N VAL A 200 0.33 -10.27 13.56
CA VAL A 200 1.16 -9.36 12.78
C VAL A 200 2.27 -10.15 12.11
N ARG A 201 2.25 -10.22 10.78
CA ARG A 201 3.28 -10.88 9.96
C ARG A 201 4.40 -9.91 9.61
N HIS A 202 4.05 -8.66 9.34
CA HIS A 202 4.99 -7.60 9.03
C HIS A 202 4.41 -6.23 9.42
N PHE A 203 5.31 -5.31 9.79
CA PHE A 203 5.02 -3.89 9.93
C PHE A 203 6.24 -3.10 9.43
N THR A 204 6.01 -2.14 8.54
CA THR A 204 7.07 -1.36 7.90
C THR A 204 7.82 -0.49 8.91
N GLN A 205 9.13 -0.34 8.71
CA GLN A 205 9.91 0.68 9.42
C GLN A 205 9.92 1.98 8.61
N PRO A 206 9.60 3.14 9.22
CA PRO A 206 9.58 4.42 8.51
C PRO A 206 10.99 4.84 8.08
N GLN A 207 11.09 5.53 6.95
CA GLN A 207 12.31 6.14 6.45
C GLN A 207 12.28 7.64 6.71
N THR A 208 13.12 8.12 7.63
CA THR A 208 13.22 9.53 7.97
C THR A 208 14.67 9.99 7.95
N HIS A 209 14.89 11.24 7.58
CA HIS A 209 16.20 11.89 7.69
C HIS A 209 16.46 12.36 9.13
N GLU A 210 15.42 12.90 9.76
CA GLU A 210 15.39 13.32 11.17
C GLU A 210 13.98 13.08 11.76
N PHE A 211 13.76 13.47 13.02
CA PHE A 211 12.43 13.39 13.63
C PHE A 211 11.40 14.17 12.81
N ASN A 212 10.29 13.53 12.43
CA ASN A 212 9.20 14.14 11.66
C ASN A 212 9.67 14.80 10.35
N MET A 213 10.74 14.28 9.76
CA MET A 213 11.26 14.69 8.45
C MET A 213 11.43 13.43 7.57
N PRO A 214 10.35 12.97 6.92
CA PRO A 214 10.40 11.76 6.12
C PRO A 214 11.26 11.92 4.87
N TYR A 215 11.69 10.77 4.35
CA TYR A 215 12.12 10.68 2.98
C TYR A 215 10.96 11.08 2.07
N GLN A 216 11.22 11.96 1.10
CA GLN A 216 10.18 12.48 0.21
C GLN A 216 10.71 12.73 -1.19
N MET A 217 9.92 12.35 -2.19
CA MET A 217 10.13 12.84 -3.56
C MET A 217 9.69 14.30 -3.63
N SER A 218 10.32 15.10 -4.49
CA SER A 218 10.00 16.53 -4.60
C SER A 218 10.08 17.09 -6.01
N LYS A 219 9.12 17.95 -6.34
CA LYS A 219 9.13 18.83 -7.50
C LYS A 219 9.43 20.24 -7.03
N ILE A 220 10.67 20.68 -7.25
CA ILE A 220 11.11 22.02 -6.86
C ILE A 220 10.90 22.98 -8.04
N PRO A 221 10.03 24.01 -7.91
CA PRO A 221 9.85 25.01 -8.96
C PRO A 221 11.15 25.73 -9.32
N GLN A 222 11.29 26.10 -10.60
CA GLN A 222 12.53 26.69 -11.12
C GLN A 222 13.00 27.92 -10.35
N ARG A 223 12.07 28.80 -9.93
CA ARG A 223 12.39 29.99 -9.13
C ARG A 223 13.06 29.62 -7.81
N MET A 224 12.54 28.60 -7.11
CA MET A 224 13.13 28.11 -5.86
C MET A 224 14.47 27.42 -6.09
N ARG A 225 14.62 26.63 -7.16
CA ARG A 225 15.92 26.02 -7.50
C ARG A 225 17.02 27.07 -7.68
N VAL A 226 16.72 28.18 -8.35
CA VAL A 226 17.67 29.30 -8.53
C VAL A 226 17.99 29.96 -7.18
N GLN A 227 16.98 30.23 -6.35
CA GLN A 227 17.17 30.80 -5.02
C GLN A 227 18.06 29.91 -4.14
N MET A 228 17.79 28.61 -4.11
CA MET A 228 18.57 27.61 -3.37
C MET A 228 20.03 27.58 -3.82
N ALA A 229 20.29 27.65 -5.14
CA ALA A 229 21.65 27.69 -5.69
C ALA A 229 22.41 28.97 -5.29
N ILE A 230 21.71 30.10 -5.13
CA ILE A 230 22.31 31.37 -4.71
C ILE A 230 22.64 31.38 -3.21
N PHE A 231 21.73 30.87 -2.39
CA PHE A 231 21.84 30.92 -0.91
C PHE A 231 22.41 29.65 -0.27
N GLY A 232 22.77 28.64 -1.07
CA GLY A 232 23.36 27.39 -0.58
C GLY A 232 22.39 26.49 0.20
N SER A 233 21.08 26.62 -0.02
CA SER A 233 20.08 25.79 0.65
C SER A 233 19.84 24.49 -0.12
N THR A 234 19.59 23.40 0.60
CA THR A 234 19.13 22.12 0.03
C THR A 234 17.68 21.87 0.43
N SER A 235 16.94 21.12 -0.40
CA SER A 235 15.61 20.60 -0.07
C SER A 235 15.72 19.08 -0.02
N ALA A 236 14.95 18.45 0.86
CA ALA A 236 14.76 17.00 0.82
C ALA A 236 14.17 16.64 -0.56
N SER A 237 14.86 15.77 -1.29
CA SER A 237 14.47 15.35 -2.63
C SER A 237 15.05 13.97 -2.89
N ASP A 238 14.47 12.99 -2.21
CA ASP A 238 14.75 11.58 -2.41
C ASP A 238 14.18 11.10 -3.74
N MET A 239 14.66 9.95 -4.21
CA MET A 239 14.28 9.39 -5.50
C MET A 239 13.57 8.05 -5.31
N PRO A 240 12.73 7.61 -6.28
CA PRO A 240 12.10 6.29 -6.23
C PRO A 240 13.07 5.12 -5.99
N LYS A 241 14.32 5.25 -6.46
CA LYS A 241 15.38 4.27 -6.21
C LYS A 241 15.76 4.10 -4.73
N ASP A 242 15.52 5.10 -3.89
CA ASP A 242 15.86 5.15 -2.47
C ASP A 242 14.78 4.47 -1.58
N SER A 243 13.68 4.03 -2.21
CA SER A 243 12.60 3.28 -1.56
C SER A 243 13.11 1.95 -0.98
N ASN A 244 12.67 1.62 0.22
CA ASN A 244 12.84 0.29 0.80
C ASN A 244 11.88 -0.70 0.14
N VAL A 245 12.40 -1.86 -0.29
CA VAL A 245 11.60 -2.91 -0.94
C VAL A 245 11.53 -4.14 -0.05
N THR A 246 10.31 -4.63 0.16
CA THR A 246 10.05 -5.88 0.89
C THR A 246 9.21 -6.83 0.05
N HIS A 247 9.39 -8.13 0.27
CA HIS A 247 8.71 -9.19 -0.47
C HIS A 247 7.95 -10.07 0.50
N HIS A 248 6.70 -10.37 0.17
CA HIS A 248 5.77 -11.10 1.02
C HIS A 248 5.10 -12.20 0.22
N HIS A 249 4.71 -13.26 0.92
CA HIS A 249 3.84 -14.30 0.40
C HIS A 249 2.57 -14.30 1.23
N VAL A 250 1.45 -13.98 0.59
CA VAL A 250 0.14 -13.93 1.24
C VAL A 250 -0.59 -15.26 1.13
N GLN A 251 -1.56 -15.44 2.01
CA GLN A 251 -2.48 -16.57 2.00
C GLN A 251 -3.93 -16.08 1.97
N HIS A 252 -4.84 -16.97 1.56
CA HIS A 252 -6.27 -16.75 1.69
C HIS A 252 -6.61 -16.26 3.11
N GLY A 253 -7.39 -15.18 3.21
CA GLY A 253 -7.79 -14.57 4.49
C GLY A 253 -6.77 -13.64 5.13
N ASP A 254 -5.62 -13.40 4.51
CA ASP A 254 -4.70 -12.33 4.94
C ASP A 254 -5.28 -10.94 4.62
N VAL A 255 -4.86 -9.96 5.43
CA VAL A 255 -5.25 -8.55 5.30
C VAL A 255 -4.00 -7.70 5.19
N LEU A 256 -3.97 -6.86 4.15
CA LEU A 256 -2.90 -5.92 3.86
C LEU A 256 -3.41 -4.51 4.14
N VAL A 257 -2.73 -3.75 4.99
CA VAL A 257 -3.10 -2.38 5.36
C VAL A 257 -1.98 -1.44 4.97
N PHE A 258 -2.25 -0.52 4.05
CA PHE A 258 -1.38 0.59 3.68
C PHE A 258 -1.96 1.87 4.24
N ALA A 259 -1.16 2.70 4.89
CA ALA A 259 -1.66 3.97 5.40
C ALA A 259 -0.58 5.05 5.46
N THR A 260 -1.03 6.29 5.53
CA THR A 260 -0.20 7.49 5.76
C THR A 260 0.15 7.63 7.24
N ASP A 261 1.05 8.55 7.55
CA ASP A 261 1.51 8.81 8.92
C ASP A 261 0.35 9.25 9.83
N GLY A 262 -0.68 9.93 9.32
CA GLY A 262 -1.88 10.26 10.10
C GLY A 262 -2.58 9.06 10.74
N VAL A 263 -2.37 7.84 10.21
CA VAL A 263 -2.73 6.59 10.88
C VAL A 263 -1.60 6.12 11.81
N TRP A 264 -0.38 5.99 11.31
CA TRP A 264 0.73 5.36 12.04
C TRP A 264 1.26 6.17 13.23
N ASP A 265 1.04 7.48 13.25
CA ASP A 265 1.37 8.37 14.37
C ASP A 265 0.33 8.31 15.49
N ASN A 266 -0.86 7.81 15.19
CA ASN A 266 -2.00 7.80 16.09
C ASN A 266 -2.42 6.39 16.55
N LEU A 267 -2.13 5.35 15.78
CA LEU A 267 -2.46 3.96 16.11
C LEU A 267 -1.21 3.10 16.27
N PHE A 268 -1.11 2.39 17.40
CA PHE A 268 -0.10 1.34 17.52
C PHE A 268 -0.45 0.16 16.60
N PRO A 269 0.55 -0.64 16.17
CA PRO A 269 0.28 -1.86 15.38
C PRO A 269 -0.76 -2.79 16.04
N GLN A 270 -0.81 -2.82 17.37
CA GLN A 270 -1.74 -3.60 18.18
C GLN A 270 -3.17 -3.05 18.13
N ASP A 271 -3.33 -1.72 17.98
CA ASP A 271 -4.65 -1.11 17.76
C ASP A 271 -5.20 -1.55 16.40
N VAL A 272 -4.37 -1.47 15.35
CA VAL A 272 -4.75 -1.89 13.99
C VAL A 272 -5.05 -3.39 13.95
N LEU A 273 -4.23 -4.23 14.56
CA LEU A 273 -4.50 -5.67 14.71
C LEU A 273 -5.85 -5.91 15.41
N SER A 274 -6.15 -5.18 16.48
CA SER A 274 -7.41 -5.31 17.22
C SER A 274 -8.62 -4.89 16.39
N ILE A 275 -8.51 -3.80 15.62
CA ILE A 275 -9.56 -3.33 14.71
C ILE A 275 -9.84 -4.40 13.65
N VAL A 276 -8.80 -4.85 12.94
CA VAL A 276 -8.91 -5.84 11.88
C VAL A 276 -9.47 -7.14 12.42
N SER A 277 -8.90 -7.67 13.51
CA SER A 277 -9.32 -8.96 14.07
C SER A 277 -10.75 -8.92 14.57
N ARG A 278 -11.20 -7.83 15.20
CA ARG A 278 -12.60 -7.65 15.59
C ARG A 278 -13.52 -7.64 14.38
N ALA A 279 -13.16 -6.94 13.30
CA ALA A 279 -13.96 -6.91 12.08
C ALA A 279 -14.03 -8.30 11.41
N MET A 280 -12.88 -8.96 11.23
CA MET A 280 -12.77 -10.29 10.62
C MET A 280 -13.58 -11.33 11.39
N VAL A 281 -13.51 -11.34 12.72
CA VAL A 281 -14.28 -12.28 13.56
C VAL A 281 -15.77 -11.94 13.57
N ARG A 282 -16.12 -10.66 13.80
CA ARG A 282 -17.53 -10.22 13.93
C ARG A 282 -18.33 -10.47 12.65
N LEU A 283 -17.71 -10.28 11.49
CA LEU A 283 -18.35 -10.48 10.19
C LEU A 283 -18.30 -11.95 9.74
N GLY A 284 -17.58 -12.81 10.47
CA GLY A 284 -17.48 -14.24 10.20
C GLY A 284 -16.50 -14.59 9.08
N ALA A 285 -15.53 -13.72 8.79
CA ALA A 285 -14.44 -13.95 7.85
C ALA A 285 -13.34 -14.82 8.47
N TRP A 286 -13.06 -14.64 9.76
CA TRP A 286 -12.28 -15.57 10.57
C TRP A 286 -13.16 -16.23 11.63
N VAL A 287 -12.92 -17.52 11.88
CA VAL A 287 -13.66 -18.33 12.85
C VAL A 287 -12.71 -19.10 13.74
N GLU A 288 -13.13 -19.36 14.98
CA GLU A 288 -12.37 -20.20 15.89
C GLU A 288 -12.72 -21.68 15.65
N LYS A 289 -11.72 -22.48 15.29
CA LYS A 289 -11.79 -23.94 15.14
C LYS A 289 -10.82 -24.58 16.13
N GLY A 290 -11.34 -25.14 17.21
CA GLY A 290 -10.54 -25.90 18.18
C GLY A 290 -9.37 -25.11 18.79
N ASN A 291 -9.63 -23.89 19.27
CA ASN A 291 -8.67 -22.94 19.83
C ASN A 291 -7.67 -22.33 18.83
N ALA A 292 -7.87 -22.53 17.53
CA ALA A 292 -7.10 -21.86 16.49
C ALA A 292 -8.02 -20.99 15.62
N MET A 293 -7.49 -19.87 15.15
CA MET A 293 -8.16 -19.06 14.14
C MET A 293 -8.03 -19.72 12.78
N ALA A 294 -9.12 -19.77 12.02
CA ALA A 294 -9.18 -20.27 10.66
C ALA A 294 -9.98 -19.30 9.77
N VAL A 295 -9.74 -19.38 8.46
CA VAL A 295 -10.53 -18.63 7.49
C VAL A 295 -11.87 -19.34 7.26
N SER A 296 -12.91 -18.53 7.12
CA SER A 296 -14.28 -18.99 6.86
C SER A 296 -14.50 -19.16 5.36
N GLU A 297 -15.26 -20.20 4.98
CA GLU A 297 -15.71 -20.41 3.59
C GLU A 297 -16.55 -19.23 3.06
N ARG A 298 -17.09 -18.40 3.96
CA ARG A 298 -17.86 -17.20 3.62
C ARG A 298 -17.00 -16.00 3.24
N LEU A 299 -15.66 -16.09 3.30
CA LEU A 299 -14.79 -14.94 3.06
C LEU A 299 -15.08 -14.28 1.70
N TYR A 300 -15.20 -15.09 0.64
CA TYR A 300 -15.49 -14.59 -0.70
C TYR A 300 -16.80 -13.79 -0.77
N GLU A 301 -17.85 -14.25 -0.10
CA GLU A 301 -19.13 -13.55 -0.05
C GLU A 301 -19.05 -12.23 0.73
N LEU A 302 -18.17 -12.15 1.74
CA LEU A 302 -18.02 -10.97 2.60
C LEU A 302 -17.19 -9.87 1.94
N THR A 303 -16.32 -10.21 0.98
CA THR A 303 -15.51 -9.23 0.25
C THR A 303 -16.21 -8.67 -0.99
N GLN A 304 -17.36 -9.25 -1.35
CA GLN A 304 -18.26 -8.81 -2.42
C GLN A 304 -19.50 -8.15 -1.80
N ALA A 305 -20.09 -7.17 -2.46
CA ALA A 305 -21.14 -6.36 -1.82
C ALA A 305 -22.57 -6.52 -2.35
N ASP A 306 -22.77 -7.02 -3.56
CA ASP A 306 -24.11 -7.41 -4.04
C ASP A 306 -23.97 -8.30 -5.29
N ARG A 307 -25.11 -8.69 -5.90
CA ARG A 307 -25.24 -9.54 -7.10
C ARG A 307 -24.36 -9.14 -8.29
N ASP A 308 -23.86 -7.91 -8.32
CA ASP A 308 -22.98 -7.37 -9.36
C ASP A 308 -21.47 -7.57 -9.08
N GLY A 309 -21.10 -8.12 -7.91
CA GLY A 309 -19.70 -8.47 -7.59
C GLY A 309 -18.74 -7.28 -7.44
N LYS A 310 -19.24 -6.14 -6.92
CA LYS A 310 -18.43 -4.94 -6.61
C LYS A 310 -18.38 -4.70 -5.11
N ALA A 311 -17.35 -4.01 -4.63
CA ALA A 311 -17.21 -3.60 -3.23
C ALA A 311 -18.09 -2.39 -2.89
N ASP A 312 -18.67 -2.37 -1.69
CA ASP A 312 -19.42 -1.25 -1.13
C ASP A 312 -19.17 -1.11 0.39
N ILE A 313 -19.94 -0.26 1.07
CA ILE A 313 -19.84 0.00 2.51
C ILE A 313 -20.06 -1.24 3.39
N GLU A 314 -20.79 -2.24 2.90
CA GLU A 314 -21.05 -3.50 3.57
C GLU A 314 -19.92 -4.52 3.38
N SER A 315 -19.06 -4.34 2.37
CA SER A 315 -17.93 -5.23 2.14
C SER A 315 -16.92 -5.19 3.29
N LEU A 316 -16.32 -6.35 3.57
CA LEU A 316 -15.36 -6.55 4.66
C LEU A 316 -14.20 -5.56 4.63
N GLN A 317 -13.53 -5.41 3.50
CA GLN A 317 -12.42 -4.47 3.30
C GLN A 317 -12.82 -3.02 3.56
N ALA A 318 -14.04 -2.62 3.18
CA ALA A 318 -14.55 -1.26 3.40
C ALA A 318 -14.80 -1.00 4.88
N LYS A 319 -15.43 -1.95 5.58
CA LYS A 319 -15.66 -1.86 7.03
C LYS A 319 -14.35 -1.78 7.81
N ILE A 320 -13.33 -2.53 7.38
CA ILE A 320 -12.00 -2.48 7.99
C ILE A 320 -11.34 -1.11 7.73
N ALA A 321 -11.32 -0.64 6.48
CA ALA A 321 -10.73 0.66 6.13
C ALA A 321 -11.38 1.81 6.91
N VAL A 322 -12.71 1.85 6.96
CA VAL A 322 -13.50 2.84 7.72
C VAL A 322 -13.19 2.77 9.21
N ALA A 323 -13.08 1.56 9.79
CA ALA A 323 -12.79 1.41 11.20
C ALA A 323 -11.38 1.91 11.56
N ILE A 324 -10.39 1.67 10.69
CA ILE A 324 -9.02 2.17 10.87
C ILE A 324 -9.00 3.70 10.79
N ALA A 325 -9.54 4.28 9.71
CA ALA A 325 -9.53 5.72 9.51
C ALA A 325 -10.31 6.46 10.61
N LYS A 326 -11.45 5.90 11.04
CA LYS A 326 -12.23 6.45 12.16
C LYS A 326 -11.46 6.45 13.46
N GLU A 327 -10.81 5.34 13.82
CA GLU A 327 -10.04 5.26 15.06
C GLU A 327 -8.83 6.22 15.00
N ALA A 328 -8.12 6.26 13.87
CA ALA A 328 -7.02 7.21 13.66
C ALA A 328 -7.48 8.66 13.85
N LYS A 329 -8.63 9.05 13.28
CA LYS A 329 -9.18 10.40 13.41
C LYS A 329 -9.56 10.74 14.84
N VAL A 330 -10.28 9.84 15.52
CA VAL A 330 -10.71 10.05 16.91
C VAL A 330 -9.50 10.20 17.82
N THR A 331 -8.48 9.36 17.61
CA THR A 331 -7.32 9.31 18.47
C THR A 331 -6.32 10.43 18.19
N GLY A 332 -6.15 10.83 16.93
CA GLY A 332 -5.35 11.98 16.53
C GLY A 332 -5.88 13.31 17.07
N LEU A 333 -7.19 13.39 17.33
CA LEU A 333 -7.83 14.56 17.94
C LEU A 333 -7.96 14.49 19.47
N ASP A 334 -7.56 13.38 20.12
CA ASP A 334 -7.66 13.25 21.59
C ASP A 334 -6.40 13.83 22.27
N PRO A 335 -6.49 14.97 22.97
CA PRO A 335 -5.33 15.57 23.64
C PRO A 335 -4.85 14.76 24.85
N ARG A 336 -5.55 13.70 25.24
CA ARG A 336 -5.24 12.87 26.42
C ARG A 336 -4.66 11.50 26.04
N ARG A 337 -4.71 11.11 24.77
CA ARG A 337 -4.22 9.80 24.32
C ARG A 337 -2.83 9.96 23.72
N ASN A 338 -1.80 9.56 24.44
CA ASN A 338 -0.44 9.53 23.90
C ASN A 338 -0.29 8.37 22.91
N GLY A 339 -0.34 8.69 21.62
CA GLY A 339 -0.11 7.76 20.51
C GLY A 339 1.38 7.49 20.24
N PRO A 340 1.67 6.72 19.18
CA PRO A 340 3.03 6.51 18.67
C PRO A 340 3.84 7.81 18.52
N PHE A 341 3.28 8.86 17.93
CA PHE A 341 3.99 10.13 17.72
C PHE A 341 4.39 10.79 19.04
N ALA A 342 3.47 10.89 20.00
CA ALA A 342 3.78 11.44 21.32
C ALA A 342 4.91 10.68 22.04
N ARG A 343 4.97 9.35 21.86
CA ARG A 343 6.07 8.55 22.40
C ARG A 343 7.39 8.84 21.71
N GLU A 344 7.37 9.05 20.40
CA GLU A 344 8.58 9.38 19.64
C GLU A 344 9.08 10.79 19.96
N VAL A 345 8.19 11.78 20.15
CA VAL A 345 8.54 13.12 20.67
C VAL A 345 9.28 12.99 21.99
N LYS A 346 8.75 12.21 22.96
CA LYS A 346 9.41 12.03 24.26
C LYS A 346 10.77 11.36 24.18
N LYS A 347 11.00 10.55 23.15
CA LYS A 347 12.28 9.87 22.92
C LYS A 347 13.34 10.81 22.35
N TYR A 348 12.99 11.65 21.37
CA TYR A 348 13.92 12.62 20.78
C TYR A 348 14.08 13.89 21.62
N PHE A 349 12.99 14.36 22.22
CA PHE A 349 12.91 15.62 22.96
C PHE A 349 12.29 15.38 24.35
N PRO A 350 13.03 14.77 25.29
CA PRO A 350 12.49 14.38 26.61
C PRO A 350 12.00 15.56 27.46
N HIS A 351 12.43 16.78 27.14
CA HIS A 351 12.05 18.01 27.84
C HIS A 351 10.83 18.71 27.22
N GLU A 352 10.38 18.31 26.03
CA GLU A 352 9.20 18.90 25.41
C GLU A 352 7.92 18.40 26.09
N ASN A 353 6.98 19.32 26.31
CA ASN A 353 5.68 19.03 26.90
C ASN A 353 4.63 18.70 25.82
N TYR A 354 4.95 17.76 24.93
CA TYR A 354 3.98 17.21 23.99
C TYR A 354 3.15 16.07 24.63
N TRP A 355 1.83 16.10 24.41
CA TRP A 355 0.85 15.13 24.90
C TRP A 355 -0.31 15.02 23.90
N GLY A 356 -0.96 13.86 23.83
CA GLY A 356 -2.11 13.62 22.97
C GLY A 356 -1.79 13.05 21.60
N GLY A 357 -2.80 12.98 20.75
CA GLY A 357 -2.68 12.58 19.35
C GLY A 357 -2.08 13.69 18.47
N LYS A 358 -1.68 13.32 17.26
CA LYS A 358 -1.23 14.23 16.19
C LYS A 358 -2.37 14.40 15.19
N PRO A 359 -3.06 15.55 15.15
CA PRO A 359 -4.04 15.82 14.10
C PRO A 359 -3.36 15.84 12.74
N ASP A 360 -3.78 14.96 11.84
CA ASP A 360 -3.23 14.89 10.49
C ASP A 360 -4.26 14.42 9.46
N ASP A 361 -3.90 14.57 8.19
CA ASP A 361 -4.63 13.97 7.09
C ASP A 361 -4.51 12.44 7.19
N ILE A 362 -5.57 11.71 6.84
CA ILE A 362 -5.65 10.26 7.02
C ILE A 362 -6.00 9.64 5.68
N ALA A 363 -5.23 8.63 5.28
CA ALA A 363 -5.60 7.68 4.23
C ALA A 363 -5.19 6.26 4.63
N ALA A 364 -6.13 5.33 4.51
CA ALA A 364 -5.92 3.90 4.73
C ALA A 364 -6.49 3.10 3.57
N VAL A 365 -5.66 2.28 2.92
CA VAL A 365 -6.03 1.31 1.89
C VAL A 365 -5.92 -0.10 2.47
N VAL A 366 -7.00 -0.87 2.37
CA VAL A 366 -7.09 -2.23 2.89
C VAL A 366 -7.35 -3.18 1.73
N ALA A 367 -6.52 -4.22 1.61
CA ALA A 367 -6.75 -5.34 0.69
C ALA A 367 -6.95 -6.63 1.47
N VAL A 368 -8.03 -7.36 1.17
CA VAL A 368 -8.30 -8.70 1.69
C VAL A 368 -7.98 -9.73 0.60
N VAL A 369 -7.18 -10.73 0.96
CA VAL A 369 -6.70 -11.76 0.04
C VAL A 369 -7.70 -12.92 0.01
N VAL A 370 -8.17 -13.28 -1.19
CA VAL A 370 -9.16 -14.34 -1.40
C VAL A 370 -8.67 -15.27 -2.51
N ASP A 371 -8.91 -16.57 -2.37
CA ASP A 371 -8.50 -17.63 -3.32
C ASP A 371 -9.71 -18.02 -4.16
#